data_AF-A0A830FWN8-F1
#
_entry.id   AF-A0A830FWN8-F1
#
_cell.length_a   1.000
_cell.length_b   1.000
_cell.length_c   1.000
_cell.angle_alpha   90.00
_cell.angle_beta   90.00
_cell.angle_gamma   90.00
#
_symmetry.space_group_name_H-M   'P 1'
#
loop_
_entity.id
_entity.type
_entity.pdbx_description
1 polymer ?
#
loop_
_entity_poly.entity_id
_entity_poly.type
_entity_poly.pdbx_seq_one_letter_code
_entity_poly.pdbx_strand_id
1 'polypeptide(L)'
;MITDRSVFRDDWLPDVQHREAEMTVLTDALAPVLDGDRAEDVLLHGPQGVGKTVLTRAALDRLDRQQPTPSAHVRCLGASTAGIVRAILRELPGSDPARTTPRDELIATLQERVTEPTVVVLDEGDDLPETDILDVLRRVPDISWIAICHDEIDWLSRVDESIRHGLNDRSLQLDKFSTGELTDILDARQRVGLESGVISRGQLRTLADDAAGVARRGIFALRAAAELATERSHSTIEDIDVQDSFDRARRQLREQALESLPFHHHVLYEIIRRKGRIRTAAVNDRYDAIAAVAYDGRDQTPISKRERRTKLTKLVAYDLLGCEGEGPGREYWPCDASVSSPLDLTVPVP
;
A
#
# COMPACT_ATOMS: atom_id res chain seq x y z
N MET A 1 -5.24 -15.56 24.86
CA MET A 1 -5.92 -15.49 23.56
C MET A 1 -4.98 -15.26 22.38
N ILE A 2 -4.32 -14.09 22.25
CA ILE A 2 -3.33 -13.86 21.18
C ILE A 2 -1.95 -14.39 21.64
N THR A 3 -1.36 -15.29 20.86
CA THR A 3 -0.03 -15.88 21.11
C THR A 3 1.08 -15.16 20.34
N ASP A 4 0.80 -14.75 19.11
CA ASP A 4 1.73 -13.99 18.27
C ASP A 4 0.99 -12.85 17.55
N ARG A 5 1.42 -11.61 17.83
CA ARG A 5 0.85 -10.42 17.19
C ARG A 5 1.43 -10.15 15.80
N SER A 6 2.61 -10.68 15.49
CA SER A 6 3.30 -10.42 14.23
C SER A 6 2.51 -10.96 13.04
N VAL A 7 1.78 -12.05 13.21
CA VAL A 7 0.96 -12.67 12.14
C VAL A 7 -0.20 -11.81 11.66
N PHE A 8 -0.56 -10.76 12.38
CA PHE A 8 -1.62 -9.82 11.98
C PHE A 8 -1.08 -8.56 11.32
N ARG A 9 0.24 -8.45 11.16
CA ARG A 9 0.87 -7.33 10.46
C ARG A 9 0.83 -7.56 8.95
N ASP A 10 0.80 -6.46 8.20
CA ASP A 10 0.76 -6.46 6.74
C ASP A 10 2.05 -7.04 6.12
N ASP A 11 3.16 -7.02 6.85
CA ASP A 11 4.47 -7.50 6.43
C ASP A 11 4.71 -8.98 6.75
N TRP A 12 3.81 -9.64 7.48
CA TRP A 12 3.94 -11.07 7.71
C TRP A 12 3.61 -11.85 6.43
N LEU A 13 4.55 -12.70 6.03
CA LEU A 13 4.51 -13.51 4.82
C LEU A 13 4.10 -14.95 5.18
N PRO A 14 2.83 -15.36 4.98
CA PRO A 14 2.48 -16.77 4.97
C PRO A 14 2.93 -17.44 3.67
N ASP A 15 2.76 -18.75 3.64
CA ASP A 15 2.50 -19.46 2.39
C ASP A 15 1.25 -18.86 1.71
N VAL A 16 1.40 -18.34 0.49
CA VAL A 16 0.37 -17.53 -0.17
C VAL A 16 -0.76 -18.45 -0.65
N GLN A 17 -1.85 -18.51 0.11
CA GLN A 17 -2.98 -19.38 -0.21
C GLN A 17 -3.91 -18.76 -1.27
N HIS A 18 -4.45 -19.61 -2.15
CA HIS A 18 -5.44 -19.22 -3.18
C HIS A 18 -4.89 -18.19 -4.18
N ARG A 19 -3.59 -18.23 -4.43
CA ARG A 19 -2.88 -17.42 -5.44
C ARG A 19 -1.84 -18.24 -6.20
N GLU A 20 -2.03 -19.54 -6.28
CA GLU A 20 -1.05 -20.46 -6.86
C GLU A 20 -0.83 -20.18 -8.35
N ALA A 21 -1.90 -19.80 -9.07
CA ALA A 21 -1.81 -19.43 -10.48
C ALA A 21 -1.05 -18.12 -10.67
N GLU A 22 -1.40 -17.07 -9.92
CA GLU A 22 -0.77 -15.76 -9.97
C GLU A 22 0.69 -15.82 -9.51
N MET A 23 0.98 -16.64 -8.49
CA MET A 23 2.34 -16.92 -8.05
C MET A 23 3.15 -17.56 -9.18
N THR A 24 2.59 -18.54 -9.88
CA THR A 24 3.27 -19.21 -11.00
C THR A 24 3.59 -18.21 -12.12
N VAL A 25 2.60 -17.42 -12.54
CA VAL A 25 2.80 -16.39 -13.57
C VAL A 25 3.90 -15.40 -13.17
N LEU A 26 3.88 -14.94 -11.91
CA LEU A 26 4.87 -13.99 -11.42
C LEU A 26 6.27 -14.62 -11.33
N THR A 27 6.39 -15.85 -10.83
CA THR A 27 7.69 -16.54 -10.75
C THR A 27 8.25 -16.88 -12.12
N ASP A 28 7.41 -17.22 -13.09
CA ASP A 28 7.83 -17.52 -14.46
C ASP A 28 8.40 -16.25 -15.14
N ALA A 29 7.78 -15.09 -14.92
CA ALA A 29 8.29 -13.80 -15.41
C ALA A 29 9.64 -13.42 -14.79
N LEU A 30 9.90 -13.86 -13.55
CA LEU A 30 11.15 -13.59 -12.82
C LEU A 30 12.23 -14.65 -13.00
N ALA A 31 11.88 -15.83 -13.52
CA ALA A 31 12.79 -16.96 -13.69
C ALA A 31 14.08 -16.64 -14.47
N PRO A 32 14.10 -15.76 -15.50
CA PRO A 32 15.34 -15.45 -16.24
C PRO A 32 16.50 -14.97 -15.36
N VAL A 33 16.21 -14.36 -14.21
CA VAL A 33 17.23 -13.89 -13.26
C VAL A 33 18.07 -15.04 -12.70
N LEU A 34 17.51 -16.25 -12.60
CA LEU A 34 18.23 -17.44 -12.15
C LEU A 34 19.31 -17.88 -13.16
N ASP A 35 19.13 -17.55 -14.45
CA ASP A 35 20.07 -17.86 -15.52
C ASP A 35 21.07 -16.71 -15.77
N GLY A 36 21.01 -15.65 -14.96
CA GLY A 36 21.85 -14.45 -15.12
C GLY A 36 21.33 -13.47 -16.18
N ASP A 37 20.10 -13.65 -16.65
CA ASP A 37 19.44 -12.76 -17.60
C ASP A 37 18.47 -11.79 -16.90
N ARG A 38 18.21 -10.64 -17.54
CA ARG A 38 17.20 -9.69 -17.08
C ARG A 38 15.81 -10.33 -17.16
N ALA A 39 15.05 -10.28 -16.07
CA ALA A 39 13.64 -10.68 -16.05
C ALA A 39 12.73 -9.72 -16.83
N GLU A 40 11.48 -10.14 -16.96
CA GLU A 40 10.43 -9.34 -17.57
C GLU A 40 9.91 -8.28 -16.60
N ASP A 41 9.45 -7.15 -17.14
CA ASP A 41 8.76 -6.13 -16.35
C ASP A 41 7.30 -6.55 -16.17
N VAL A 42 6.77 -6.39 -14.96
CA VAL A 42 5.42 -6.86 -14.60
C VAL A 42 4.59 -5.72 -14.02
N LEU A 43 3.35 -5.61 -14.46
CA LEU A 43 2.34 -4.76 -13.83
C LEU A 43 1.40 -5.63 -13.00
N LEU A 44 1.40 -5.46 -11.69
CA LEU A 44 0.52 -6.17 -10.76
C LEU A 44 -0.60 -5.23 -10.31
N HIS A 45 -1.84 -5.52 -10.68
CA HIS A 45 -2.97 -4.64 -10.42
C HIS A 45 -4.12 -5.33 -9.69
N GLY A 46 -5.01 -4.54 -9.10
CA GLY A 46 -6.20 -5.01 -8.40
C GLY A 46 -6.56 -4.18 -7.17
N PRO A 47 -7.67 -4.50 -6.48
CA PRO A 47 -8.14 -3.71 -5.34
C PRO A 47 -7.16 -3.66 -4.15
N GLN A 48 -7.39 -2.74 -3.21
CA GLN A 48 -6.60 -2.70 -1.97
C GLN A 48 -6.83 -3.94 -1.11
N GLY A 49 -5.75 -4.43 -0.48
CA GLY A 49 -5.82 -5.49 0.51
C GLY A 49 -6.15 -6.89 -0.02
N VAL A 50 -6.04 -7.12 -1.34
CA VAL A 50 -6.19 -8.45 -1.98
C VAL A 50 -4.90 -9.29 -2.00
N GLY A 51 -3.79 -8.75 -1.46
CA GLY A 51 -2.54 -9.50 -1.29
C GLY A 51 -1.45 -9.23 -2.32
N LYS A 52 -1.53 -8.17 -3.14
CA LYS A 52 -0.50 -7.81 -4.14
C LYS A 52 0.93 -7.76 -3.55
N THR A 53 1.13 -6.94 -2.52
CA THR A 53 2.41 -6.81 -1.81
C THR A 53 2.91 -8.14 -1.23
N VAL A 54 2.00 -8.95 -0.67
CA VAL A 54 2.33 -10.26 -0.07
C VAL A 54 2.76 -11.25 -1.15
N LEU A 55 2.02 -11.29 -2.27
CA LEU A 55 2.34 -12.14 -3.43
C LEU A 55 3.73 -11.80 -3.98
N THR A 56 4.00 -10.52 -4.22
CA THR A 56 5.30 -10.08 -4.76
C THR A 56 6.46 -10.43 -3.84
N ARG A 57 6.32 -10.17 -2.54
CA ARG A 57 7.36 -10.53 -1.55
C ARG A 57 7.59 -12.03 -1.49
N ALA A 58 6.54 -12.83 -1.51
CA ALA A 58 6.65 -14.29 -1.50
C ALA A 58 7.29 -14.83 -2.80
N ALA A 59 7.03 -14.20 -3.94
CA ALA A 59 7.70 -14.53 -5.20
C ALA A 59 9.20 -14.22 -5.14
N LEU A 60 9.59 -13.04 -4.64
CA LEU A 60 11.00 -12.68 -4.44
C LEU A 60 11.70 -13.59 -3.43
N ASP A 61 11.07 -13.89 -2.31
CA ASP A 61 11.59 -14.81 -1.29
C ASP A 61 11.75 -16.25 -1.82
N ARG A 62 10.87 -16.68 -2.74
CA ARG A 62 11.02 -17.96 -3.45
C ARG A 62 12.17 -17.94 -4.47
N LEU A 63 12.42 -16.80 -5.11
CA LEU A 63 13.54 -16.61 -6.02
C LEU A 63 14.87 -16.64 -5.23
N ASP A 64 14.96 -15.87 -4.15
CA ASP A 64 16.14 -15.74 -3.29
C ASP A 64 16.54 -17.08 -2.64
N ARG A 65 15.55 -17.90 -2.24
CA ARG A 65 15.79 -19.26 -1.75
C ARG A 65 16.41 -20.21 -2.78
N GLN A 66 16.14 -20.00 -4.07
CA GLN A 66 16.72 -20.80 -5.15
C GLN A 66 18.13 -20.31 -5.47
N GLN A 67 18.27 -18.99 -5.58
CA GLN A 67 19.55 -18.33 -5.80
C GLN A 67 19.48 -16.91 -5.22
N PRO A 68 20.46 -16.51 -4.38
CA PRO A 68 20.53 -15.16 -3.85
C PRO A 68 20.42 -14.13 -4.98
N THR A 69 19.36 -13.33 -4.94
CA THR A 69 19.02 -12.41 -6.03
C THR A 69 18.87 -11.00 -5.47
N PRO A 70 19.67 -10.02 -5.95
CA PRO A 70 19.49 -8.64 -5.55
C PRO A 70 18.07 -8.17 -5.86
N SER A 71 17.40 -7.66 -4.83
CA SER A 71 16.07 -7.10 -4.99
C SER A 71 15.88 -5.89 -4.08
N ALA A 72 14.99 -4.99 -4.50
CA ALA A 72 14.63 -3.81 -3.73
C ALA A 72 13.11 -3.66 -3.70
N HIS A 73 12.52 -3.51 -2.51
CA HIS A 73 11.09 -3.26 -2.36
C HIS A 73 10.84 -1.85 -1.86
N VAL A 74 10.37 -0.97 -2.76
CA VAL A 74 10.19 0.45 -2.50
C VAL A 74 8.72 0.83 -2.57
N ARG A 75 8.22 1.52 -1.54
CA ARG A 75 6.92 2.22 -1.63
C ARG A 75 7.09 3.55 -2.36
N CYS A 76 6.32 3.75 -3.42
CA CYS A 76 6.47 4.87 -4.34
C CYS A 76 5.46 5.99 -4.15
N LEU A 77 4.43 5.80 -3.30
CA LEU A 77 3.36 6.76 -3.15
C LEU A 77 3.86 8.15 -2.73
N GLY A 78 3.64 9.14 -3.62
CA GLY A 78 4.07 10.52 -3.41
C GLY A 78 5.60 10.74 -3.41
N ALA A 79 6.38 9.73 -3.80
CA ALA A 79 7.82 9.85 -3.94
C ALA A 79 8.18 10.45 -5.32
N SER A 80 9.19 11.33 -5.35
CA SER A 80 9.78 11.79 -6.61
C SER A 80 10.69 10.73 -7.21
N THR A 81 11.07 10.85 -8.49
CA THR A 81 12.06 9.95 -9.11
C THR A 81 13.33 9.82 -8.28
N ALA A 82 13.88 10.95 -7.78
CA ALA A 82 15.06 10.93 -6.93
C ALA A 82 14.80 10.23 -5.58
N GLY A 83 13.60 10.38 -5.01
CA GLY A 83 13.18 9.68 -3.81
C GLY A 83 13.10 8.16 -4.02
N ILE A 84 12.56 7.72 -5.15
CA ILE A 84 12.45 6.30 -5.51
C ILE A 84 13.85 5.71 -5.73
N VAL A 85 14.70 6.32 -6.57
CA VAL A 85 16.08 5.84 -6.80
C VAL A 85 16.86 5.76 -5.48
N ARG A 86 16.73 6.77 -4.61
CA ARG A 86 17.34 6.76 -3.29
C ARG A 86 16.88 5.58 -2.43
N ALA A 87 15.58 5.26 -2.46
CA ALA A 87 15.04 4.13 -1.71
C ALA A 87 15.53 2.80 -2.28
N ILE A 88 15.62 2.66 -3.62
CA ILE A 88 16.21 1.48 -4.27
C ILE A 88 17.66 1.30 -3.78
N LEU A 89 18.47 2.35 -3.82
CA LEU A 89 19.87 2.32 -3.40
C LEU A 89 20.10 1.97 -1.92
N ARG A 90 19.09 2.13 -1.05
CA ARG A 90 19.16 1.75 0.37
C ARG A 90 18.86 0.28 0.61
N GLU A 91 18.07 -0.34 -0.26
CA GLU A 91 17.77 -1.76 -0.21
C GLU A 91 18.90 -2.58 -0.87
N LEU A 92 19.59 -2.00 -1.86
CA LEU A 92 20.72 -2.65 -2.52
C LEU A 92 22.02 -2.52 -1.72
N PRO A 93 22.93 -3.52 -1.80
CA PRO A 93 24.23 -3.46 -1.17
C PRO A 93 25.04 -2.20 -1.55
N GLY A 94 25.65 -1.53 -0.57
CA GLY A 94 26.49 -0.36 -0.79
C GLY A 94 26.29 0.74 0.25
N SER A 95 26.96 1.89 0.07
CA SER A 95 26.86 3.02 1.00
C SER A 95 25.59 3.83 0.74
N ASP A 96 24.79 4.12 1.76
CA ASP A 96 23.57 4.91 1.58
C ASP A 96 23.85 6.33 1.06
N PRO A 97 23.17 6.75 -0.03
CA PRO A 97 23.34 8.11 -0.52
C PRO A 97 22.74 9.13 0.45
N ALA A 98 23.49 10.22 0.69
CA ALA A 98 23.08 11.32 1.57
C ALA A 98 21.78 11.97 1.10
N ARG A 99 20.93 12.46 2.01
CA ARG A 99 19.62 13.04 1.68
C ARG A 99 19.68 14.15 0.62
N THR A 100 20.79 14.86 0.56
CA THR A 100 21.04 15.98 -0.36
C THR A 100 21.68 15.57 -1.69
N THR A 101 21.97 14.28 -1.91
CA THR A 101 22.56 13.79 -3.17
C THR A 101 21.67 14.18 -4.35
N PRO A 102 22.20 14.89 -5.36
CA PRO A 102 21.47 15.27 -6.57
C PRO A 102 20.94 14.07 -7.34
N ARG A 103 19.85 14.29 -8.09
CA ARG A 103 19.19 13.25 -8.87
C ARG A 103 20.14 12.53 -9.84
N ASP A 104 20.95 13.29 -10.59
CA ASP A 104 21.80 12.70 -11.62
C ASP A 104 22.92 11.83 -11.02
N GLU A 105 23.42 12.21 -9.85
CA GLU A 105 24.40 11.41 -9.09
C GLU A 105 23.77 10.13 -8.54
N LEU A 106 22.51 10.18 -8.08
CA LEU A 106 21.77 8.98 -7.67
C LEU A 106 21.59 7.99 -8.84
N ILE A 107 21.26 8.50 -10.03
CA ILE A 107 21.06 7.66 -11.22
C ILE A 107 22.39 7.03 -11.65
N ALA A 108 23.48 7.79 -11.67
CA ALA A 108 24.82 7.26 -11.95
C ALA A 108 25.22 6.19 -10.93
N THR A 109 24.97 6.44 -9.65
CA THR A 109 25.24 5.47 -8.57
C THR A 109 24.42 4.19 -8.76
N LEU A 110 23.16 4.28 -9.18
CA LEU A 110 22.32 3.12 -9.47
C LEU A 110 22.88 2.30 -10.63
N GLN A 111 23.31 2.96 -11.71
CA GLN A 111 23.94 2.32 -12.86
C GLN A 111 25.25 1.61 -12.51
N GLU A 112 26.03 2.17 -11.58
CA GLU A 112 27.29 1.57 -11.13
C GLU A 112 27.08 0.37 -10.19
N ARG A 113 26.03 0.39 -9.36
CA ARG A 113 25.78 -0.68 -8.38
C ARG A 113 25.14 -1.92 -8.97
N VAL A 114 24.27 -1.73 -9.96
CA VAL A 114 23.58 -2.84 -10.59
C VAL A 114 24.52 -3.46 -11.62
N THR A 115 25.12 -4.59 -11.25
CA THR A 115 26.10 -5.33 -12.07
C THR A 115 25.64 -6.74 -12.43
N GLU A 116 24.49 -7.14 -11.91
CA GLU A 116 23.82 -8.43 -12.13
C GLU A 116 22.30 -8.21 -12.12
N PRO A 117 21.51 -9.14 -12.69
CA PRO A 117 20.06 -9.01 -12.76
C PRO A 117 19.44 -8.71 -11.39
N THR A 118 18.72 -7.59 -11.31
CA THR A 118 18.17 -7.05 -10.07
C THR A 118 16.68 -6.77 -10.25
N VAL A 119 15.85 -7.27 -9.33
CA VAL A 119 14.40 -7.07 -9.36
C VAL A 119 13.99 -5.91 -8.46
N VAL A 120 13.34 -4.89 -9.02
CA VAL A 120 12.85 -3.72 -8.27
C VAL A 120 11.32 -3.74 -8.17
N VAL A 121 10.80 -3.82 -6.95
CA VAL A 121 9.36 -3.70 -6.69
C VAL A 121 9.01 -2.25 -6.38
N LEU A 122 8.14 -1.68 -7.20
CA LEU A 122 7.58 -0.34 -7.08
C LEU A 122 6.15 -0.45 -6.52
N ASP A 123 6.05 -0.51 -5.19
CA ASP A 123 4.78 -0.68 -4.47
C ASP A 123 4.01 0.63 -4.32
N GLU A 124 2.69 0.54 -4.25
CA GLU A 124 1.77 1.70 -4.30
C GLU A 124 2.06 2.65 -5.49
N GLY A 125 2.34 2.07 -6.65
CA GLY A 125 2.83 2.72 -7.86
C GLY A 125 1.79 3.47 -8.71
N ASP A 126 0.65 3.88 -8.15
CA ASP A 126 -0.42 4.58 -8.91
C ASP A 126 0.02 5.91 -9.51
N ASP A 127 0.96 6.57 -8.84
CA ASP A 127 1.50 7.89 -9.22
C ASP A 127 2.77 7.74 -10.09
N LEU A 128 3.29 6.53 -10.32
CA LEU A 128 4.50 6.31 -11.15
C LEU A 128 4.42 6.94 -12.55
N PRO A 129 3.28 6.89 -13.27
CA PRO A 129 3.16 7.52 -14.58
C PRO A 129 3.29 9.05 -14.55
N GLU A 130 3.20 9.69 -13.37
CA GLU A 130 3.45 11.14 -13.21
C GLU A 130 4.94 11.47 -13.05
N THR A 131 5.81 10.46 -13.04
CA THR A 131 7.26 10.57 -12.86
C THR A 131 8.01 9.99 -14.07
N ASP A 132 9.32 10.23 -14.15
CA ASP A 132 10.19 9.63 -15.19
C ASP A 132 11.00 8.42 -14.68
N ILE A 133 10.58 7.79 -13.59
CA ILE A 133 11.30 6.67 -12.98
C ILE A 133 11.40 5.45 -13.90
N LEU A 134 10.35 5.09 -14.62
CA LEU A 134 10.36 3.93 -15.51
C LEU A 134 11.36 4.11 -16.66
N ASP A 135 11.48 5.34 -17.17
CA ASP A 135 12.52 5.71 -18.13
C ASP A 135 13.92 5.64 -17.56
N VAL A 136 14.11 6.02 -16.29
CA VAL A 136 15.38 5.90 -15.57
C VAL A 136 15.77 4.43 -15.40
N LEU A 137 14.85 3.58 -14.94
CA LEU A 137 15.12 2.15 -14.72
C LEU A 137 15.42 1.43 -16.03
N ARG A 138 14.72 1.77 -17.12
CA ARG A 138 15.00 1.21 -18.46
C ARG A 138 16.42 1.48 -18.97
N ARG A 139 17.09 2.53 -18.47
CA ARG A 139 18.49 2.84 -18.81
C ARG A 139 19.51 2.04 -18.00
N VAL A 140 19.05 1.19 -17.08
CA VAL A 140 19.88 0.26 -16.31
C VAL A 140 19.55 -1.16 -16.82
N PRO A 141 20.42 -1.76 -17.65
CA PRO A 141 20.06 -2.94 -18.44
C PRO A 141 19.64 -4.15 -17.59
N ASP A 142 20.28 -4.33 -16.43
CA ASP A 142 20.03 -5.50 -15.57
C ASP A 142 18.89 -5.28 -14.56
N ILE A 143 18.17 -4.14 -14.61
CA ILE A 143 16.97 -3.94 -13.78
C ILE A 143 15.72 -4.45 -14.51
N SER A 144 15.03 -5.41 -13.90
CA SER A 144 13.60 -5.66 -14.12
C SER A 144 12.78 -5.01 -13.01
N TRP A 145 11.54 -4.63 -13.29
CA TRP A 145 10.68 -4.03 -12.27
C TRP A 145 9.27 -4.64 -12.21
N ILE A 146 8.70 -4.60 -11.01
CA ILE A 146 7.30 -4.97 -10.74
C ILE A 146 6.59 -3.74 -10.20
N ALA A 147 5.65 -3.18 -10.95
CA ALA A 147 4.83 -2.06 -10.49
C ALA A 147 3.52 -2.56 -9.90
N ILE A 148 3.17 -2.13 -8.68
CA ILE A 148 1.92 -2.52 -8.00
C ILE A 148 0.94 -1.35 -8.02
N CYS A 149 -0.20 -1.48 -8.70
CA CYS A 149 -1.21 -0.43 -8.79
C CYS A 149 -2.64 -0.92 -8.51
N HIS A 150 -3.60 0.01 -8.52
CA HIS A 150 -5.01 -0.31 -8.31
C HIS A 150 -5.75 -0.66 -9.60
N ASP A 151 -5.58 0.18 -10.61
CA ASP A 151 -6.34 0.15 -11.86
C ASP A 151 -5.37 0.17 -13.03
N GLU A 152 -5.36 -0.92 -13.79
CA GLU A 152 -4.49 -1.09 -14.95
C GLU A 152 -4.81 -0.08 -16.05
N ILE A 153 -6.10 0.14 -16.36
CA ILE A 153 -6.52 0.95 -17.51
C ILE A 153 -6.08 2.40 -17.30
N ASP A 154 -6.38 2.96 -16.13
CA ASP A 154 -5.97 4.31 -15.76
C ASP A 154 -4.44 4.44 -15.74
N TRP A 155 -3.73 3.43 -15.23
CA TRP A 155 -2.26 3.43 -15.18
C TRP A 155 -1.64 3.38 -16.59
N LEU A 156 -2.06 2.44 -17.44
CA LEU A 156 -1.57 2.27 -18.81
C LEU A 156 -1.94 3.45 -19.73
N SER A 157 -3.02 4.17 -19.43
CA SER A 157 -3.40 5.36 -20.19
C SER A 157 -2.44 6.53 -20.01
N ARG A 158 -1.66 6.54 -18.92
CA ARG A 158 -0.78 7.64 -18.52
C ARG A 158 0.70 7.40 -18.83
N VAL A 159 1.09 6.16 -19.15
CA VAL A 159 2.47 5.83 -19.57
C VAL A 159 2.64 5.96 -21.09
N ASP A 160 3.88 6.06 -21.53
CA ASP A 160 4.21 6.09 -22.95
C ASP A 160 3.99 4.73 -23.65
N GLU A 161 3.94 4.78 -24.97
CA GLU A 161 3.61 3.63 -25.81
C GLU A 161 4.65 2.51 -25.70
N SER A 162 5.93 2.82 -25.43
CA SER A 162 6.99 1.81 -25.27
C SER A 162 6.78 0.98 -24.02
N ILE A 163 6.45 1.63 -22.89
CA ILE A 163 6.14 0.94 -21.63
C ILE A 163 4.87 0.11 -21.79
N ARG A 164 3.83 0.69 -22.38
CA ARG A 164 2.56 -0.01 -22.62
C ARG A 164 2.77 -1.29 -23.44
N HIS A 165 3.52 -1.21 -24.54
CA HIS A 165 3.80 -2.39 -25.37
C HIS A 165 4.62 -3.45 -24.64
N GLY A 166 5.60 -3.03 -23.82
CA GLY A 166 6.42 -3.96 -23.03
C GLY A 166 5.64 -4.72 -21.96
N LEU A 167 4.51 -4.16 -21.51
CA LEU A 167 3.61 -4.76 -20.52
C LEU A 167 2.47 -5.59 -21.13
N ASN A 168 2.30 -5.60 -22.45
CA ASN A 168 1.30 -6.44 -23.10
C ASN A 168 1.57 -7.92 -22.73
N ASP A 169 0.55 -8.63 -22.26
CA ASP A 169 0.62 -10.01 -21.73
C ASP A 169 1.44 -10.19 -20.43
N ARG A 170 1.94 -9.09 -19.83
CA ARG A 170 2.71 -9.05 -18.57
C ARG A 170 2.03 -8.22 -17.47
N SER A 171 0.72 -8.04 -17.62
CA SER A 171 -0.15 -7.48 -16.61
C SER A 171 -0.89 -8.60 -15.88
N LEU A 172 -0.73 -8.63 -14.56
CA LEU A 172 -1.29 -9.65 -13.68
C LEU A 172 -2.35 -9.03 -12.77
N GLN A 173 -3.58 -9.50 -12.91
CA GLN A 173 -4.71 -9.08 -12.09
C GLN A 173 -4.85 -9.93 -10.84
N LEU A 174 -5.01 -9.29 -9.67
CA LEU A 174 -5.46 -9.95 -8.44
C LEU A 174 -6.89 -9.54 -8.11
N ASP A 175 -7.78 -10.52 -8.16
CA ASP A 175 -9.19 -10.35 -7.83
C ASP A 175 -9.46 -10.36 -6.33
N LYS A 176 -10.69 -10.01 -5.93
CA LYS A 176 -11.14 -10.22 -4.56
C LYS A 176 -11.24 -11.72 -4.27
N PHE A 177 -10.92 -12.11 -3.04
CA PHE A 177 -11.13 -13.47 -2.58
C PHE A 177 -12.64 -13.74 -2.41
N SER A 178 -13.06 -14.98 -2.63
CA SER A 178 -14.35 -15.48 -2.18
C SER A 178 -14.38 -15.59 -0.65
N THR A 179 -15.59 -15.64 -0.07
CA THR A 179 -15.76 -15.87 1.37
C THR A 179 -15.10 -17.17 1.83
N GLY A 180 -15.07 -18.21 0.98
CA GLY A 180 -14.42 -19.48 1.27
C GLY A 180 -12.90 -19.34 1.39
N GLU A 181 -12.27 -18.76 0.37
CA GLU A 181 -10.82 -18.54 0.34
C GLU A 181 -10.35 -17.62 1.48
N LEU A 182 -11.12 -16.57 1.79
CA LEU A 182 -10.84 -15.74 2.96
C LEU A 182 -10.97 -16.51 4.27
N THR A 183 -11.96 -17.40 4.39
CA THR A 183 -12.11 -18.22 5.60
C THR A 183 -10.87 -19.08 5.83
N ASP A 184 -10.32 -19.67 4.77
CA ASP A 184 -9.10 -20.48 4.84
C ASP A 184 -7.87 -19.63 5.18
N ILE A 185 -7.73 -18.43 4.60
CA ILE A 185 -6.68 -17.48 4.95
C ILE A 185 -6.74 -17.08 6.44
N LEU A 186 -7.93 -16.79 6.96
CA LEU A 186 -8.10 -16.46 8.38
C LEU A 186 -7.85 -17.66 9.28
N ASP A 187 -8.21 -18.87 8.84
CA ASP A 187 -7.91 -20.11 9.55
C ASP A 187 -6.39 -20.37 9.63
N ALA A 188 -5.66 -20.12 8.55
CA ALA A 188 -4.20 -20.21 8.57
C ALA A 188 -3.58 -19.20 9.55
N ARG A 189 -4.09 -17.96 9.57
CA ARG A 189 -3.61 -16.90 10.48
C ARG A 189 -3.90 -17.21 11.95
N GLN A 190 -5.10 -17.68 12.28
CA GLN A 190 -5.44 -17.99 13.68
C GLN A 190 -4.59 -19.13 14.24
N ARG A 191 -4.28 -20.16 13.43
CA ARG A 191 -3.47 -21.31 13.90
C ARG A 191 -2.10 -20.91 14.41
N VAL A 192 -1.54 -19.81 13.89
CA VAL A 192 -0.24 -19.29 14.29
C VAL A 192 -0.39 -18.19 15.35
N GLY A 193 -1.38 -17.31 15.21
CA GLY A 193 -1.53 -16.10 16.04
C GLY A 193 -2.38 -16.21 17.29
N LEU A 194 -3.22 -17.24 17.39
CA LEU A 194 -4.18 -17.41 18.48
C LEU A 194 -3.98 -18.75 19.21
N GLU A 195 -4.44 -18.82 20.46
CA GLU A 195 -4.54 -20.07 21.21
C GLU A 195 -5.49 -21.05 20.50
N SER A 196 -5.19 -22.35 20.58
CA SER A 196 -6.00 -23.37 19.91
C SER A 196 -7.43 -23.41 20.45
N GLY A 197 -8.40 -23.45 19.54
CA GLY A 197 -9.82 -23.61 19.89
C GLY A 197 -10.52 -22.34 20.40
N VAL A 198 -9.87 -21.17 20.35
CA VAL A 198 -10.50 -19.91 20.82
C VAL A 198 -11.49 -19.31 19.85
N ILE A 199 -11.48 -19.72 18.58
CA ILE A 199 -12.41 -19.26 17.54
C ILE A 199 -12.90 -20.42 16.70
N SER A 200 -14.18 -20.40 16.35
CA SER A 200 -14.80 -21.41 15.50
C SER A 200 -14.67 -21.07 14.01
N ARG A 201 -14.70 -22.08 13.14
CA ARG A 201 -14.73 -21.88 11.68
C ARG A 201 -15.97 -21.10 11.21
N GLY A 202 -17.09 -21.20 11.94
CA GLY A 202 -18.30 -20.40 11.67
C GLY A 202 -18.05 -18.91 11.87
N GLN A 203 -17.37 -18.54 12.95
CA GLN A 203 -16.98 -17.15 13.23
C GLN A 203 -15.96 -16.63 12.22
N LEU A 204 -14.97 -17.45 11.84
CA LEU A 204 -14.03 -17.10 10.76
C LEU A 204 -14.76 -16.80 9.44
N ARG A 205 -15.79 -17.59 9.11
CA ARG A 205 -16.62 -17.36 7.93
C ARG A 205 -17.40 -16.04 8.02
N THR A 206 -17.93 -15.71 9.19
CA THR A 206 -18.61 -14.42 9.42
C THR A 206 -17.64 -13.24 9.22
N LEU A 207 -16.42 -13.35 9.74
CA LEU A 207 -15.37 -12.34 9.53
C LEU A 207 -15.00 -12.20 8.05
N ALA A 208 -14.87 -13.33 7.35
CA ALA A 208 -14.56 -13.37 5.92
C ALA A 208 -15.67 -12.76 5.05
N ASP A 209 -16.94 -12.97 5.42
CA ASP A 209 -18.09 -12.44 4.70
C ASP A 209 -18.15 -10.91 4.78
N ASP A 210 -18.00 -10.33 5.98
CA ASP A 210 -17.96 -8.87 6.17
C ASP A 210 -16.74 -8.22 5.47
N ALA A 211 -15.62 -8.94 5.41
CA ALA A 211 -14.42 -8.46 4.73
C ALA A 211 -14.60 -8.26 3.21
N ALA A 212 -15.69 -8.79 2.62
CA ALA A 212 -16.07 -8.60 1.22
C ALA A 212 -14.92 -8.89 0.23
N GLY A 213 -14.18 -9.97 0.49
CA GLY A 213 -13.07 -10.44 -0.35
C GLY A 213 -11.75 -9.69 -0.20
N VAL A 214 -11.64 -8.78 0.79
CA VAL A 214 -10.40 -8.06 1.12
C VAL A 214 -9.72 -8.72 2.32
N ALA A 215 -8.65 -9.48 2.08
CA ALA A 215 -7.94 -10.21 3.14
C ALA A 215 -7.47 -9.31 4.28
N ARG A 216 -6.94 -8.11 3.96
CA ARG A 216 -6.52 -7.13 4.97
C ARG A 216 -7.66 -6.78 5.94
N ARG A 217 -8.90 -6.64 5.46
CA ARG A 217 -10.06 -6.38 6.34
C ARG A 217 -10.36 -7.54 7.27
N GLY A 218 -10.38 -8.76 6.73
CA GLY A 218 -10.64 -9.96 7.52
C GLY A 218 -9.58 -10.20 8.61
N ILE A 219 -8.30 -9.98 8.28
CA ILE A 219 -7.19 -10.15 9.23
C ILE A 219 -7.29 -9.13 10.38
N PHE A 220 -7.65 -7.87 10.07
CA PHE A 220 -7.89 -6.85 11.08
C PHE A 220 -9.11 -7.16 11.95
N ALA A 221 -10.20 -7.65 11.35
CA ALA A 221 -11.39 -8.07 12.10
C ALA A 221 -11.10 -9.24 13.04
N LEU A 222 -10.36 -10.25 12.56
CA LEU A 222 -9.90 -11.37 13.41
C LEU A 222 -9.06 -10.88 14.60
N ARG A 223 -8.09 -10.00 14.34
CA ARG A 223 -7.27 -9.40 15.41
C ARG A 223 -8.13 -8.62 16.39
N ALA A 224 -9.02 -7.77 15.90
CA ALA A 224 -9.90 -6.95 16.73
C ALA A 224 -10.85 -7.80 17.59
N ALA A 225 -11.38 -8.90 17.05
CA ALA A 225 -12.21 -9.85 17.80
C ALA A 225 -11.42 -10.47 18.98
N ALA A 226 -10.17 -10.88 18.73
CA ALA A 226 -9.30 -11.43 19.77
C ALA A 226 -8.91 -10.38 20.84
N GLU A 227 -8.67 -9.14 20.43
CA GLU A 227 -8.42 -8.02 21.36
C GLU A 227 -9.65 -7.74 22.25
N LEU A 228 -10.85 -7.66 21.66
CA LEU A 228 -12.10 -7.39 22.38
C LEU A 228 -12.44 -8.51 23.37
N ALA A 229 -12.34 -9.76 22.95
CA ALA A 229 -12.58 -10.91 23.82
C ALA A 229 -11.59 -10.93 25.00
N THR A 230 -10.33 -10.55 24.78
CA THR A 230 -9.34 -10.38 25.85
C THR A 230 -9.73 -9.25 26.81
N GLU A 231 -10.13 -8.09 26.29
CA GLU A 231 -10.58 -6.94 27.09
C GLU A 231 -11.81 -7.26 27.94
N ARG A 232 -12.70 -8.13 27.45
CA ARG A 232 -13.90 -8.63 28.13
C ARG A 232 -13.65 -9.82 29.05
N SER A 233 -12.41 -10.30 29.14
CA SER A 233 -12.04 -11.49 29.90
C SER A 233 -12.77 -12.77 29.46
N HIS A 234 -13.13 -12.87 28.18
CA HIS A 234 -13.67 -14.11 27.61
C HIS A 234 -12.55 -15.14 27.41
N SER A 235 -12.85 -16.41 27.68
CA SER A 235 -11.91 -17.53 27.42
C SER A 235 -11.84 -17.92 25.95
N THR A 236 -12.87 -17.58 25.17
CA THR A 236 -13.00 -17.83 23.73
C THR A 236 -13.60 -16.60 23.07
N ILE A 237 -13.41 -16.43 21.77
CA ILE A 237 -14.04 -15.35 21.01
C ILE A 237 -15.55 -15.66 20.91
N GLU A 238 -16.37 -14.78 21.46
CA GLU A 238 -17.83 -14.89 21.41
C GLU A 238 -18.39 -14.13 20.19
N ASP A 239 -19.65 -14.39 19.84
CA ASP A 239 -20.27 -13.75 18.67
C ASP A 239 -20.37 -12.22 18.83
N ILE A 240 -20.50 -11.73 20.07
CA ILE A 240 -20.47 -10.29 20.36
C ILE A 240 -19.10 -9.67 20.07
N ASP A 241 -18.00 -10.42 20.25
CA ASP A 241 -16.65 -9.95 19.94
C ASP A 241 -16.44 -9.87 18.43
N VAL A 242 -17.00 -10.83 17.68
CA VAL A 242 -17.00 -10.82 16.21
C VAL A 242 -17.79 -9.64 15.68
N GLN A 243 -19.01 -9.40 16.15
CA GLN A 243 -19.83 -8.26 15.70
C GLN A 243 -19.15 -6.91 15.97
N ASP A 244 -18.63 -6.73 17.18
CA ASP A 244 -17.99 -5.47 17.56
C ASP A 244 -16.58 -5.30 16.94
N SER A 245 -15.98 -6.40 16.46
CA SER A 245 -14.66 -6.36 15.81
C SER A 245 -14.67 -5.54 14.52
N PHE A 246 -15.78 -5.49 13.79
CA PHE A 246 -15.83 -4.82 12.49
C PHE A 246 -15.61 -3.32 12.60
N ASP A 247 -16.24 -2.67 13.59
CA ASP A 247 -16.04 -1.23 13.82
C ASP A 247 -14.61 -0.93 14.30
N ARG A 248 -14.10 -1.76 15.22
CA ARG A 248 -12.72 -1.62 15.71
C ARG A 248 -11.70 -1.83 14.58
N ALA A 249 -11.91 -2.84 13.73
CA ALA A 249 -11.06 -3.12 12.58
C ALA A 249 -11.10 -2.00 11.55
N ARG A 250 -12.29 -1.48 11.20
CA ARG A 250 -12.45 -0.33 10.30
C ARG A 250 -11.66 0.88 10.81
N ARG A 251 -11.77 1.17 12.10
CA ARG A 251 -11.03 2.27 12.73
C ARG A 251 -9.51 2.04 12.68
N GLN A 252 -9.03 0.86 13.09
CA GLN A 252 -7.60 0.52 13.06
C GLN A 252 -7.02 0.57 11.64
N LEU A 253 -7.77 0.11 10.64
CA LEU A 253 -7.38 0.20 9.23
C LEU A 253 -7.23 1.65 8.77
N ARG A 254 -8.17 2.53 9.16
CA ARG A 254 -8.08 3.97 8.85
C ARG A 254 -6.90 4.63 9.56
N GLU A 255 -6.65 4.29 10.82
CA GLU A 255 -5.49 4.79 11.57
C GLU A 255 -4.18 4.42 10.85
N GLN A 256 -3.99 3.14 10.50
CA GLN A 256 -2.79 2.71 9.76
C GLN A 256 -2.70 3.25 8.34
N ALA A 257 -3.83 3.33 7.62
CA ALA A 257 -3.90 3.95 6.32
C ALA A 257 -3.39 5.39 6.39
N LEU A 258 -3.90 6.19 7.33
CA LEU A 258 -3.49 7.56 7.51
C LEU A 258 -2.02 7.68 7.91
N GLU A 259 -1.54 6.86 8.86
CA GLU A 259 -0.12 6.80 9.26
C GLU A 259 0.83 6.51 8.10
N SER A 260 0.40 5.73 7.12
CA SER A 260 1.21 5.35 5.97
C SER A 260 1.35 6.46 4.92
N LEU A 261 0.50 7.49 4.94
CA LEU A 261 0.42 8.49 3.88
C LEU A 261 1.49 9.60 4.02
N PRO A 262 1.94 10.18 2.89
CA PRO A 262 2.82 11.35 2.93
C PRO A 262 2.16 12.59 3.54
N PHE A 263 3.00 13.48 4.11
CA PHE A 263 2.62 14.72 4.80
C PHE A 263 1.44 15.50 4.19
N HIS A 264 1.46 15.75 2.87
CA HIS A 264 0.42 16.53 2.20
C HIS A 264 -1.00 15.96 2.37
N HIS A 265 -1.13 14.62 2.48
CA HIS A 265 -2.42 13.97 2.74
C HIS A 265 -2.92 14.27 4.15
N HIS A 266 -2.03 14.24 5.15
CA HIS A 266 -2.39 14.57 6.53
C HIS A 266 -2.92 16.00 6.66
N VAL A 267 -2.29 16.97 5.96
CA VAL A 267 -2.75 18.36 5.96
C VAL A 267 -4.17 18.46 5.41
N LEU A 268 -4.43 17.86 4.25
CA LEU A 268 -5.77 17.88 3.63
C LEU A 268 -6.81 17.13 4.48
N TYR A 269 -6.43 15.98 5.04
CA TYR A 269 -7.29 15.20 5.91
C TYR A 269 -7.69 15.99 7.17
N GLU A 270 -6.74 16.61 7.88
CA GLU A 270 -7.04 17.38 9.10
C GLU A 270 -7.90 18.63 8.82
N ILE A 271 -7.72 19.30 7.67
CA ILE A 271 -8.60 20.40 7.26
C ILE A 271 -10.05 19.92 7.19
N ILE A 272 -10.29 18.77 6.56
CA ILE A 272 -11.63 18.22 6.34
C ILE A 272 -12.17 17.63 7.64
N ARG A 273 -11.35 16.89 8.39
CA ARG A 273 -11.74 16.29 9.67
C ARG A 273 -12.22 17.32 10.68
N ARG A 274 -11.46 18.41 10.86
CA ARG A 274 -11.81 19.47 11.83
C ARG A 274 -13.02 20.28 11.40
N LYS A 275 -13.24 20.44 10.08
CA LYS A 275 -14.39 21.20 9.58
C LYS A 275 -15.68 20.38 9.46
N GLY A 276 -15.56 19.08 9.21
CA GLY A 276 -16.66 18.25 8.74
C GLY A 276 -16.93 18.41 7.24
N ARG A 277 -18.18 18.19 6.83
CA ARG A 277 -18.57 18.22 5.41
C ARG A 277 -18.25 19.57 4.76
N ILE A 278 -17.47 19.57 3.69
CA ILE A 278 -16.87 20.77 3.09
C ILE A 278 -16.73 20.65 1.56
N ARG A 279 -16.99 21.75 0.85
CA ARG A 279 -16.79 21.85 -0.61
C ARG A 279 -15.34 21.98 -1.00
N THR A 280 -14.99 21.48 -2.18
CA THR A 280 -13.64 21.56 -2.77
C THR A 280 -13.06 22.98 -2.76
N ALA A 281 -13.85 23.99 -3.09
CA ALA A 281 -13.40 25.40 -3.05
C ALA A 281 -12.94 25.81 -1.64
N ALA A 282 -13.75 25.50 -0.62
CA ALA A 282 -13.45 25.83 0.76
C ALA A 282 -12.30 24.99 1.35
N VAL A 283 -12.05 23.78 0.83
CA VAL A 283 -10.83 23.01 1.15
C VAL A 283 -9.60 23.75 0.64
N ASN A 284 -9.64 24.23 -0.61
CA ASN A 284 -8.53 24.98 -1.19
C ASN A 284 -8.26 26.29 -0.44
N ASP A 285 -9.29 27.06 -0.13
CA ASP A 285 -9.15 28.34 0.58
C ASP A 285 -8.55 28.13 1.98
N ARG A 286 -9.01 27.09 2.70
CA ARG A 286 -8.46 26.72 4.00
C ARG A 286 -7.01 26.26 3.91
N TYR A 287 -6.70 25.45 2.90
CA TYR A 287 -5.34 25.00 2.66
C TYR A 287 -4.42 26.20 2.42
N ASP A 288 -4.82 27.13 1.56
CA ASP A 288 -4.04 28.34 1.24
C ASP A 288 -3.85 29.22 2.48
N ALA A 289 -4.88 29.34 3.34
CA ALA A 289 -4.82 30.12 4.57
C ALA A 289 -3.85 29.54 5.63
N ILE A 290 -3.70 28.22 5.70
CA ILE A 290 -2.83 27.57 6.70
C ILE A 290 -1.46 27.18 6.14
N ALA A 291 -1.26 27.24 4.82
CA ALA A 291 -0.06 26.72 4.16
C ALA A 291 1.24 27.32 4.73
N ALA A 292 1.27 28.61 5.03
CA ALA A 292 2.45 29.23 5.62
C ALA A 292 2.81 28.64 7.00
N VAL A 293 1.81 28.33 7.83
CA VAL A 293 2.00 27.80 9.19
C VAL A 293 2.24 26.29 9.17
N ALA A 294 1.47 25.54 8.38
CA ALA A 294 1.56 24.08 8.33
C ALA A 294 2.91 23.59 7.78
N TYR A 295 3.56 24.39 6.92
CA TYR A 295 4.84 24.06 6.29
C TYR A 295 6.04 24.76 6.94
N ASP A 296 5.82 25.58 7.97
CA ASP A 296 6.91 26.25 8.67
C ASP A 296 7.88 25.23 9.30
N GLY A 297 9.18 25.43 9.10
CA GLY A 297 10.24 24.52 9.55
C GLY A 297 10.26 23.14 8.89
N ARG A 298 9.55 22.92 7.78
CA ARG A 298 9.54 21.64 7.03
C ARG A 298 10.27 21.76 5.69
N ASP A 299 10.80 20.65 5.20
CA ASP A 299 11.50 20.59 3.90
C ASP A 299 10.52 20.65 2.70
N GLN A 300 9.26 20.31 2.90
CA GLN A 300 8.22 20.30 1.87
C GLN A 300 7.66 21.71 1.61
N THR A 301 7.12 21.94 0.41
CA THR A 301 6.45 23.19 0.03
C THR A 301 4.96 22.98 -0.25
N PRO A 302 4.12 24.03 -0.17
CA PRO A 302 2.70 23.91 -0.49
C PRO A 302 2.45 23.45 -1.92
N ILE A 303 1.59 22.45 -2.08
CA ILE A 303 1.23 21.87 -3.38
C ILE A 303 0.10 22.63 -4.10
N SER A 304 0.06 22.49 -5.42
CA SER A 304 -0.93 23.09 -6.32
C SER A 304 -2.35 22.52 -6.11
N LYS A 305 -3.37 23.22 -6.62
CA LYS A 305 -4.77 22.74 -6.56
C LYS A 305 -4.96 21.40 -7.30
N ARG A 306 -4.20 21.17 -8.38
CA ARG A 306 -4.22 19.88 -9.12
C ARG A 306 -3.72 18.76 -8.21
N GLU A 307 -2.56 18.92 -7.58
CA GLU A 307 -1.97 17.92 -6.68
C GLU A 307 -2.85 17.67 -5.46
N ARG A 308 -3.49 18.71 -4.90
CA ARG A 308 -4.47 18.55 -3.82
C ARG A 308 -5.61 17.62 -4.23
N ARG A 309 -6.12 17.75 -5.45
CA ARG A 309 -7.17 16.87 -5.98
C ARG A 309 -6.69 15.42 -6.06
N THR A 310 -5.47 15.18 -6.55
CA THR A 310 -4.88 13.83 -6.58
C THR A 310 -4.82 13.22 -5.17
N LYS A 311 -4.35 14.01 -4.18
CA LYS A 311 -4.24 13.53 -2.79
C LYS A 311 -5.61 13.31 -2.14
N LEU A 312 -6.62 14.12 -2.45
CA LEU A 312 -8.01 13.89 -2.02
C LEU A 312 -8.59 12.61 -2.60
N THR A 313 -8.35 12.32 -3.88
CA THR A 313 -8.78 11.04 -4.49
C THR A 313 -8.18 9.86 -3.74
N LYS A 314 -6.90 9.93 -3.36
CA LYS A 314 -6.23 8.87 -2.58
C LYS A 314 -6.83 8.72 -1.18
N LEU A 315 -7.11 9.83 -0.49
CA LEU A 315 -7.80 9.81 0.82
C LEU A 315 -9.19 9.15 0.73
N VAL A 316 -9.91 9.36 -0.37
CA VAL A 316 -11.19 8.67 -0.63
C VAL A 316 -10.98 7.19 -0.91
N ALA A 317 -9.98 6.83 -1.71
CA ALA A 317 -9.67 5.43 -2.02
C ALA A 317 -9.29 4.61 -0.78
N TYR A 318 -8.71 5.24 0.25
CA TYR A 318 -8.32 4.62 1.52
C TYR A 318 -9.45 4.62 2.56
N ASP A 319 -10.68 5.01 2.19
CA ASP A 319 -11.84 5.13 3.09
C ASP A 319 -11.61 6.07 4.31
N LEU A 320 -10.73 7.06 4.12
CA LEU A 320 -10.51 8.13 5.11
C LEU A 320 -11.51 9.26 4.92
N LEU A 321 -11.87 9.55 3.67
CA LEU A 321 -12.83 10.57 3.30
C LEU A 321 -13.97 10.00 2.44
N GLY A 322 -15.18 10.45 2.69
CA GLY A 322 -16.28 10.33 1.74
C GLY A 322 -16.25 11.46 0.73
N CYS A 323 -16.85 11.24 -0.44
CA CYS A 323 -16.93 12.23 -1.50
C CYS A 323 -18.29 12.13 -2.22
N GLU A 324 -18.89 13.28 -2.54
CA GLU A 324 -20.12 13.37 -3.34
C GLU A 324 -20.06 14.54 -4.31
N GLY A 325 -20.63 14.38 -5.50
CA GLY A 325 -20.72 15.41 -6.52
C GLY A 325 -19.49 15.55 -7.42
N GLU A 326 -19.58 16.49 -8.36
CA GLU A 326 -18.60 16.69 -9.43
C GLU A 326 -18.10 18.13 -9.51
N GLY A 327 -16.90 18.28 -10.08
CA GLY A 327 -16.32 19.59 -10.37
C GLY A 327 -16.22 20.50 -9.14
N PRO A 328 -16.57 21.80 -9.24
CA PRO A 328 -16.52 22.75 -8.14
C PRO A 328 -17.51 22.45 -7.00
N GLY A 329 -18.58 21.72 -7.30
CA GLY A 329 -19.63 21.35 -6.33
C GLY A 329 -19.29 20.13 -5.49
N ARG A 330 -18.18 19.45 -5.77
CA ARG A 330 -17.75 18.25 -5.05
C ARG A 330 -17.49 18.55 -3.57
N GLU A 331 -18.05 17.73 -2.70
CA GLU A 331 -17.95 17.81 -1.24
C GLU A 331 -17.21 16.61 -0.67
N TYR A 332 -16.50 16.83 0.43
CA TYR A 332 -15.76 15.81 1.18
C TYR A 332 -16.14 15.85 2.67
N TRP A 333 -16.05 14.72 3.36
CA TRP A 333 -16.24 14.60 4.81
C TRP A 333 -15.40 13.45 5.36
N PRO A 334 -15.00 13.44 6.64
CA PRO A 334 -14.31 12.29 7.23
C PRO A 334 -15.26 11.10 7.34
N CYS A 335 -14.83 9.90 6.91
CA CYS A 335 -15.60 8.67 7.15
C CYS A 335 -15.69 8.33 8.64
N ASP A 336 -14.66 8.70 9.40
CA ASP A 336 -14.59 8.58 10.85
C ASP A 336 -13.83 9.78 11.41
N ALA A 337 -14.52 10.64 12.16
CA ALA A 337 -13.93 11.85 12.74
C ALA A 337 -13.06 11.56 13.99
N SER A 338 -13.16 10.35 14.56
CA SER A 338 -12.37 9.95 15.73
C SER A 338 -10.92 9.60 15.38
N VAL A 339 -10.66 9.20 14.13
CA VAL A 339 -9.31 8.99 13.59
C VAL A 339 -8.64 10.35 13.36
N SER A 340 -7.43 10.56 13.85
CA SER A 340 -6.69 11.82 13.67
C SER A 340 -5.30 11.57 13.13
N SER A 341 -4.75 12.57 12.43
CA SER A 341 -3.36 12.51 11.98
C SER A 341 -2.41 12.38 13.18
N PRO A 342 -1.43 11.46 13.13
CA PRO A 342 -0.38 11.35 14.15
C PRO A 342 0.62 12.53 14.06
N LEU A 343 0.66 13.23 12.93
CA LEU A 343 1.51 14.41 12.76
C LEU A 343 0.91 15.58 13.55
N ASP A 344 1.75 16.24 14.35
CA ASP A 344 1.39 17.51 14.99
C ASP A 344 1.26 18.59 13.90
N LEU A 345 0.02 18.75 13.42
CA LEU A 345 -0.35 19.75 12.45
C LEU A 345 -1.11 20.85 13.18
N THR A 346 -0.46 22.01 13.29
CA THR A 346 -1.09 23.30 13.58
C THR A 346 -1.97 23.68 12.39
N VAL A 347 -3.12 23.01 12.27
CA VAL A 347 -4.23 23.44 11.43
C VAL A 347 -5.10 24.33 12.30
N PRO A 348 -4.87 25.66 12.34
CA PRO A 348 -5.76 26.55 13.07
C PRO A 348 -7.19 26.32 12.58
N VAL A 349 -8.13 26.16 13.50
CA VAL A 349 -9.54 26.02 13.17
C VAL A 349 -10.09 27.44 12.97
N PRO A 350 -10.55 27.82 11.77
CA PRO A 350 -11.40 28.99 11.61
C PRO A 350 -12.87 28.69 11.91
#